data_AF-A0A843FZD9-F1
#
_entry.id   AF-A0A843FZD9-F1
#
_cell.length_a   1.000
_cell.length_b   1.000
_cell.length_c   1.000
_cell.angle_alpha   90.00
_cell.angle_beta   90.00
_cell.angle_gamma   90.00
#
_symmetry.space_group_name_H-M   'P 1'
#
loop_
_entity.id
_entity.type
_entity.pdbx_description
1 polymer ?
#
loop_
_entity_poly.entity_id
_entity_poly.type
_entity_poly.pdbx_seq_one_letter_code
_entity_poly.pdbx_strand_id
1 'polypeptide(L)'
;MRSVADLKNEIEKRLKSYLSRDKNGIRRTLLKIFVQVKTITIAGLHEKLKENFDVSYKSVASMVGIIASKIGILHVIKEKDNDQIQYMLKEQYADLVNRAISVV
;
A
#
# COMPACT_ATOMS: atom_id res chain seq x y z
N MET A 1 14.02 -24.01 -3.17
CA MET A 1 14.12 -22.56 -2.92
C MET A 1 13.17 -21.85 -3.89
N ARG A 2 12.31 -20.94 -3.41
CA ARG A 2 11.55 -20.06 -4.33
C ARG A 2 12.52 -19.05 -4.93
N SER A 3 12.46 -18.85 -6.24
CA SER A 3 13.26 -17.82 -6.89
C SER A 3 12.71 -16.42 -6.57
N VAL A 4 13.53 -15.38 -6.75
CA VAL A 4 13.08 -13.98 -6.64
C VAL A 4 11.93 -13.68 -7.62
N ALA A 5 11.93 -14.33 -8.78
CA ALA A 5 10.87 -14.21 -9.77
C ALA A 5 9.54 -14.81 -9.27
N ASP A 6 9.58 -15.97 -8.63
CA ASP A 6 8.38 -16.61 -8.06
C ASP A 6 7.74 -15.73 -6.98
N LEU A 7 8.57 -15.08 -6.15
CA LEU A 7 8.10 -14.16 -5.12
C LEU A 7 7.44 -12.92 -5.74
N LYS A 8 8.05 -12.32 -6.78
CA LYS A 8 7.46 -11.17 -7.48
C LYS A 8 6.13 -11.53 -8.13
N ASN A 9 6.02 -12.70 -8.78
CA ASN A 9 4.78 -13.18 -9.37
C ASN A 9 3.67 -13.40 -8.33
N GLU A 10 4.03 -13.96 -7.17
CA GLU A 10 3.07 -14.15 -6.08
C GLU A 10 2.57 -12.81 -5.52
N ILE A 11 3.47 -11.84 -5.35
CA ILE A 11 3.11 -10.47 -4.93
C ILE A 11 2.22 -9.79 -5.96
N GLU A 12 2.52 -9.94 -7.24
CA GLU A 12 1.68 -9.41 -8.32
C GLU A 12 0.26 -9.99 -8.25
N LYS A 13 0.12 -11.31 -8.07
CA LYS A 13 -1.18 -11.97 -7.92
C LYS A 13 -1.95 -11.45 -6.72
N ARG A 14 -1.28 -11.27 -5.58
CA ARG A 14 -1.88 -10.72 -4.35
C ARG A 14 -2.33 -9.27 -4.56
N LEU A 15 -1.52 -8.45 -5.23
CA LEU A 15 -1.85 -7.06 -5.55
C LEU A 15 -3.04 -6.96 -6.50
N LYS A 16 -3.06 -7.75 -7.58
CA LYS A 16 -4.20 -7.81 -8.52
C LYS A 16 -5.48 -8.24 -7.82
N SER A 17 -5.40 -9.25 -6.95
CA SER A 17 -6.55 -9.68 -6.14
C SER A 17 -7.06 -8.57 -5.21
N TYR A 18 -6.15 -7.84 -4.56
CA TYR A 18 -6.52 -6.68 -3.73
C TYR A 18 -7.22 -5.58 -4.53
N LEU A 19 -6.68 -5.22 -5.70
CA LEU A 19 -7.23 -4.21 -6.60
C LEU A 19 -8.54 -4.64 -7.28
N SER A 20 -8.75 -5.93 -7.55
CA SER A 20 -10.00 -6.44 -8.15
C SER A 20 -11.24 -6.15 -7.32
N ARG A 21 -11.07 -5.90 -6.01
CA ARG A 21 -12.15 -5.58 -5.08
C ARG A 21 -12.41 -4.07 -5.00
N ASP A 22 -11.62 -3.25 -5.69
CA ASP A 22 -11.67 -1.79 -5.62
C ASP A 22 -12.89 -1.22 -6.35
N LYS A 23 -13.98 -1.02 -5.60
CA LYS A 23 -15.26 -0.59 -6.15
C LYS A 23 -15.37 0.91 -6.37
N ASN A 24 -14.67 1.70 -5.55
CA ASN A 24 -14.79 3.16 -5.52
C ASN A 24 -13.47 3.88 -5.85
N GLY A 25 -12.38 3.13 -6.12
CA GLY A 25 -11.07 3.70 -6.44
C GLY A 25 -10.19 3.99 -5.22
N ILE A 26 -10.67 3.73 -4.00
CA ILE A 26 -9.89 4.03 -2.78
C ILE A 26 -8.59 3.23 -2.70
N ARG A 27 -8.58 1.97 -3.14
CA ARG A 27 -7.38 1.13 -3.08
C ARG A 27 -6.33 1.59 -4.08
N ARG A 28 -6.75 1.98 -5.28
CA ARG A 28 -5.86 2.59 -6.29
C ARG A 28 -5.29 3.91 -5.79
N THR A 29 -6.10 4.80 -5.23
CA THR A 29 -5.60 6.08 -4.68
C THR A 29 -4.64 5.87 -3.52
N LEU A 30 -4.96 4.95 -2.60
CA LEU A 30 -4.07 4.56 -1.50
C LEU A 30 -2.69 4.11 -2.00
N LEU A 31 -2.65 3.23 -3.01
CA LEU A 31 -1.39 2.76 -3.62
C LEU A 31 -0.67 3.87 -4.38
N LYS A 32 -1.39 4.77 -5.05
CA LYS A 32 -0.82 5.94 -5.72
C LYS A 32 -0.09 6.86 -4.73
N ILE A 33 -0.67 7.08 -3.53
CA ILE A 33 -0.01 7.86 -2.49
C ILE A 33 1.32 7.20 -2.11
N PHE A 34 1.36 5.88 -1.91
CA PHE A 34 2.59 5.17 -1.58
C PHE A 34 3.68 5.24 -2.65
N VAL A 35 3.31 5.38 -3.92
CA VAL A 35 4.27 5.61 -5.01
C VAL A 35 4.83 7.04 -4.96
N GLN A 36 3.98 8.02 -4.62
CA GLN A 36 4.32 9.44 -4.69
C GLN A 36 5.11 9.95 -3.48
N VAL A 37 5.01 9.26 -2.33
CA VAL A 37 5.64 9.70 -1.07
C VAL A 37 6.70 8.71 -0.62
N LYS A 38 7.78 9.22 -0.01
CA LYS A 38 8.86 8.39 0.53
C LYS A 38 8.39 7.56 1.74
N THR A 39 7.77 8.22 2.73
CA THR A 39 7.19 7.56 3.90
C THR A 39 5.87 8.23 4.27
N ILE A 40 4.96 7.49 4.91
CA ILE A 40 3.69 8.03 5.39
C ILE A 40 3.16 7.26 6.60
N THR A 41 2.44 7.95 7.49
CA THR A 41 1.73 7.33 8.64
C THR A 41 0.29 6.99 8.28
N ILE A 42 -0.38 6.17 9.10
CA ILE A 42 -1.83 5.91 8.94
C ILE A 42 -2.63 7.21 9.06
N ALA A 43 -2.26 8.10 9.98
CA ALA A 43 -2.88 9.41 10.13
C ALA A 43 -2.73 10.24 8.86
N GLY A 44 -1.51 10.35 8.30
CA GLY A 44 -1.28 11.08 7.05
C GLY A 44 -2.04 10.49 5.85
N LEU A 45 -2.17 9.16 5.78
CA LEU A 45 -3.00 8.50 4.78
C LEU A 45 -4.49 8.80 4.94
N HIS A 46 -4.98 8.79 6.17
CA HIS A 46 -6.38 9.10 6.45
C HIS A 46 -6.71 10.54 6.07
N GLU A 47 -5.84 11.49 6.40
CA GLU A 47 -5.99 12.90 6.01
C GLU A 47 -6.04 13.08 4.49
N LYS A 48 -5.18 12.41 3.72
CA LYS A 48 -5.19 12.49 2.25
C LYS A 48 -6.40 11.80 1.62
N LEU A 49 -6.84 10.68 2.18
CA LEU A 49 -7.95 9.91 1.60
C LEU A 49 -9.31 10.54 1.92
N LYS A 50 -9.49 11.12 3.11
CA LYS A 50 -10.77 11.73 3.50
C LYS A 50 -11.17 12.92 2.62
N GLU A 51 -10.22 13.52 1.90
CA GLU A 51 -10.47 14.59 0.91
C GLU A 51 -11.38 14.12 -0.23
N ASN A 52 -11.33 12.84 -0.59
CA ASN A 52 -12.03 12.28 -1.76
C ASN A 52 -12.91 11.05 -1.44
N PHE A 53 -12.84 10.54 -0.22
CA PHE A 53 -13.54 9.31 0.18
C PHE A 53 -14.13 9.46 1.59
N ASP A 54 -15.36 8.98 1.77
CA ASP A 54 -15.90 8.74 3.11
C ASP A 54 -15.22 7.49 3.71
N VAL A 55 -14.13 7.71 4.46
CA VAL A 55 -13.31 6.64 5.03
C VAL A 55 -12.92 6.97 6.47
N SER A 56 -13.03 5.97 7.34
CA SER A 56 -12.59 6.06 8.73
C SER A 56 -11.12 5.70 8.90
N TYR A 57 -10.48 6.26 9.94
CA TYR A 57 -9.11 5.92 10.33
C TYR A 57 -8.89 4.41 10.48
N LYS A 58 -9.84 3.69 11.10
CA LYS A 58 -9.79 2.23 11.29
C LYS A 58 -9.79 1.48 9.96
N SER A 59 -10.57 1.95 8.98
CA SER A 59 -10.60 1.37 7.64
C SER A 59 -9.24 1.56 6.93
N VAL A 60 -8.65 2.76 7.03
CA VAL A 60 -7.30 3.02 6.48
C VAL A 60 -6.25 2.14 7.15
N ALA A 61 -6.26 2.02 8.48
CA ALA A 61 -5.37 1.14 9.22
C ALA A 61 -5.49 -0.33 8.75
N SER A 62 -6.73 -0.81 8.55
CA SER A 62 -6.98 -2.16 8.03
C SER A 62 -6.44 -2.36 6.61
N MET A 63 -6.65 -1.39 5.72
CA MET A 63 -6.11 -1.43 4.36
C MET A 63 -4.58 -1.47 4.35
N VAL A 64 -3.93 -0.60 5.13
CA VAL A 64 -2.47 -0.58 5.27
C VAL A 64 -1.97 -1.91 5.85
N GLY A 65 -2.66 -2.44 6.86
CA GLY A 65 -2.35 -3.75 7.46
C GLY A 65 -2.40 -4.89 6.43
N ILE A 66 -3.40 -4.91 5.55
CA ILE A 66 -3.50 -5.89 4.46
C ILE A 66 -2.31 -5.75 3.49
N ILE A 67 -1.97 -4.53 3.09
CA ILE A 67 -0.87 -4.28 2.16
C ILE A 67 0.47 -4.71 2.79
N ALA A 68 0.70 -4.37 4.06
CA ALA A 68 1.94 -4.71 4.76
C ALA A 68 2.06 -6.23 5.02
N SER A 69 1.01 -6.87 5.55
CA SER A 69 1.07 -8.27 6.02
C SER A 69 0.74 -9.31 4.95
N LYS A 70 -0.29 -9.07 4.12
CA LYS A 70 -0.76 -10.04 3.12
C LYS A 70 -0.09 -9.83 1.78
N ILE A 71 0.04 -8.59 1.31
CA ILE A 71 0.69 -8.31 0.02
C ILE A 71 2.21 -8.29 0.20
N GLY A 72 2.72 -7.68 1.27
CA GLY A 72 4.14 -7.71 1.62
C GLY A 72 5.01 -6.65 0.93
N ILE A 73 4.39 -5.60 0.37
CA ILE A 73 5.08 -4.58 -0.43
C ILE A 73 5.57 -3.36 0.36
N LEU A 74 5.23 -3.27 1.66
CA LEU A 74 5.64 -2.14 2.49
C LEU A 74 6.81 -2.51 3.42
N HIS A 75 7.72 -1.56 3.61
CA HIS A 75 8.59 -1.48 4.78
C HIS A 75 7.84 -0.75 5.90
N VAL A 76 7.87 -1.35 7.10
CA VAL A 76 7.33 -0.77 8.32
C VAL A 76 8.50 -0.20 9.10
N ILE A 77 8.52 1.12 9.27
CA ILE A 77 9.59 1.87 9.93
C ILE A 77 9.07 2.29 11.30
N LYS A 78 9.71 1.79 12.35
CA LYS A 78 9.46 2.17 13.74
C LYS A 78 10.71 2.84 14.28
N GLU A 79 10.70 4.16 14.31
CA GLU A 79 11.78 4.94 14.93
C GLU A 79 11.72 4.79 16.45
N LYS A 80 12.87 4.77 17.11
CA LYS A 80 12.94 4.57 18.57
C LYS A 80 12.41 5.79 19.36
N ASP A 81 12.54 6.99 18.78
CA ASP A 81 12.15 8.26 19.40
C ASP A 81 10.78 8.79 18.91
N ASN A 82 10.11 8.07 18.00
CA ASN A 82 8.81 8.46 17.48
C ASN A 82 7.83 7.29 17.56
N ASP A 83 6.79 7.43 18.38
CA ASP A 83 5.72 6.44 18.51
C ASP A 83 4.90 6.25 17.22
N GLN A 84 5.09 7.12 16.21
CA GLN A 84 4.41 7.00 14.93
C GLN A 84 5.11 6.04 13.98
N ILE A 85 4.45 4.90 13.72
CA ILE A 85 4.87 3.95 12.70
C ILE A 85 4.68 4.58 11.30
N GLN A 86 5.75 4.55 10.51
CA GLN A 86 5.74 4.98 9.12
C GLN A 86 5.78 3.77 8.18
N TYR A 87 5.19 3.95 7.01
CA TYR A 87 5.12 2.95 5.96
C TYR A 87 5.75 3.50 4.69
N MET A 88 6.53 2.67 4.02
CA MET A 88 7.24 3.00 2.78
C MET A 88 7.04 1.89 1.77
N LEU A 89 6.83 2.22 0.50
CA LEU A 89 6.83 1.24 -0.57
C LEU A 89 8.26 0.69 -0.76
N LYS A 90 8.41 -0.64 -0.80
CA LYS A 90 9.70 -1.25 -1.13
C LYS A 90 10.04 -0.93 -2.59
N GLU A 91 11.22 -0.36 -2.83
CA GLU A 91 11.65 0.09 -4.16
C GLU A 91 11.56 -1.02 -5.22
N GLN A 92 11.93 -2.25 -4.86
CA GLN A 92 11.84 -3.41 -5.75
C GLN A 92 10.44 -3.76 -6.27
N TYR A 93 9.39 -3.18 -5.68
CA TYR A 93 7.99 -3.33 -6.09
C TYR A 93 7.38 -2.06 -6.68
N ALA A 94 8.11 -0.93 -6.73
CA ALA A 94 7.58 0.34 -7.24
C ALA A 94 7.03 0.23 -8.66
N ASP A 95 7.80 -0.36 -9.57
CA ASP A 95 7.37 -0.56 -10.97
C ASP A 95 6.13 -1.45 -11.09
N LEU A 96 6.06 -2.49 -10.25
CA LEU A 96 4.92 -3.41 -10.22
C LEU A 96 3.65 -2.70 -9.75
N VAL A 97 3.75 -1.87 -8.71
CA VAL A 97 2.60 -1.07 -8.22
C VAL A 97 2.19 -0.05 -9.28
N ASN A 98 3.14 0.66 -9.87
CA ASN A 98 2.88 1.64 -10.94
C ASN A 98 2.11 1.03 -12.11
N ARG A 99 2.57 -0.11 -12.63
CA ARG A 99 1.84 -0.80 -13.70
C ARG A 99 0.45 -1.23 -13.25
N ALA A 100 0.30 -1.73 -12.03
CA ALA A 100 -0.98 -2.21 -11.53
C ALA A 100 -2.03 -1.09 -11.39
N ILE A 101 -1.62 0.14 -11.02
CA ILE A 101 -2.55 1.27 -10.86
C ILE A 101 -2.83 2.02 -12.18
N SER A 102 -1.94 1.93 -13.18
CA SER A 102 -2.09 2.59 -14.49
C SER A 102 -3.00 1.86 -15.48
N VAL A 103 -3.32 0.58 -15.24
CA VAL A 103 -4.27 -0.16 -16.09
C VAL A 103 -5.69 0.28 -15.73
N VAL A 104 -6.28 1.06 -16.65
CA VAL A 104 -7.68 1.51 -16.72
C VAL A 104 -8.49 0.47 -17.49
#